data_AF-A0A1C3WCI5-F1
#
_entry.id   AF-A0A1C3WCI5-F1
#
_cell.length_a   1.000
_cell.length_b   1.000
_cell.length_c   1.000
_cell.angle_alpha   90.00
_cell.angle_beta   90.00
_cell.angle_gamma   90.00
#
_symmetry.space_group_name_H-M   'P 1'
#
loop_
_entity.id
_entity.type
_entity.pdbx_description
1 polymer ?
#
loop_
_entity_poly.entity_id
_entity_poly.type
_entity_poly.pdbx_seq_one_letter_code
_entity_poly.pdbx_strand_id
1 'polypeptide(L)'
;MDDVIYLEADADQCSDEPKPKADILTISGADAMALDEFVRHVNFRCYDERFKDRGMMKSRALRDQLDRMREILGTLLDYPHFEPFYYSSPPSDMPADQAEPELISAVADRSEVQFYSVGIYLAPDSIPVGTLEIAIDDEAGEACGIVSMRGMTSAAAWTKTGASLDDTISTFVNAISIDDEDGVEPRR
;
A
#
# COMPACT_ATOMS: atom_id res chain seq x y z
N MET A 1 64.69 5.33 -5.17
CA MET A 1 64.01 5.68 -3.91
C MET A 1 63.16 6.87 -4.29
N ASP A 2 61.97 6.59 -4.80
CA ASP A 2 61.07 7.60 -5.34
C ASP A 2 60.10 8.05 -4.26
N ASP A 3 59.94 9.37 -4.19
CA ASP A 3 59.13 10.14 -3.25
C ASP A 3 57.66 9.71 -3.26
N VAL A 4 57.14 9.40 -2.07
CA VAL A 4 55.71 9.29 -1.82
C VAL A 4 55.24 10.65 -1.31
N ILE A 5 54.60 11.42 -2.18
CA ILE A 5 53.92 12.67 -1.81
C ILE A 5 52.56 12.29 -1.23
N TYR A 6 52.37 12.53 0.06
CA TYR A 6 51.04 12.47 0.68
C TYR A 6 50.24 13.66 0.20
N LEU A 7 49.16 13.39 -0.56
CA LEU A 7 48.14 14.39 -0.79
C LEU A 7 47.42 14.58 0.55
N GLU A 8 47.54 15.78 1.12
CA GLU A 8 46.69 16.20 2.23
C GLU A 8 45.24 15.97 1.80
N ALA A 9 44.53 15.18 2.61
CA ALA A 9 43.10 15.06 2.47
C ALA A 9 42.51 16.42 2.82
N ASP A 10 42.31 17.26 1.81
CA ASP A 10 41.36 18.36 1.86
C ASP A 10 40.02 17.72 2.20
N ALA A 11 39.72 17.70 3.50
CA ALA A 11 38.38 17.48 3.99
C ALA A 11 37.57 18.69 3.54
N ASP A 12 37.15 18.69 2.29
CA ASP A 12 36.05 19.52 1.81
C ASP A 12 34.82 19.10 2.61
N GLN A 13 34.65 19.71 3.77
CA GLN A 13 33.42 19.74 4.54
C GLN A 13 32.40 20.65 3.83
N CYS A 14 32.20 20.44 2.53
CA CYS A 14 31.05 20.99 1.85
C CYS A 14 29.87 20.07 2.16
N SER A 15 29.30 20.25 3.34
CA SER A 15 27.96 19.74 3.64
C SER A 15 27.02 20.53 2.73
N ASP A 16 26.68 19.94 1.58
CA ASP A 16 25.67 20.45 0.64
C ASP A 16 24.24 20.39 1.21
N GLU A 17 24.10 20.08 2.51
CA GLU A 17 22.81 20.03 3.18
C GLU A 17 22.27 21.45 3.40
N PRO A 18 21.02 21.71 2.97
CA PRO A 18 20.39 23.01 3.18
C PRO A 18 20.27 23.30 4.68
N LYS A 19 20.77 24.47 5.10
CA LYS A 19 20.62 24.96 6.47
C LYS A 19 19.39 25.86 6.59
N PRO A 20 18.63 25.81 7.70
CA PRO A 20 17.55 26.75 7.93
C PRO A 20 18.11 28.18 7.95
N LYS A 21 17.36 29.12 7.38
CA LYS A 21 17.68 30.56 7.46
C LYS A 21 17.69 30.99 8.94
N ALA A 22 18.46 32.03 9.26
CA ALA A 22 18.70 32.49 10.63
C ALA A 22 17.46 33.04 11.39
N ASP A 23 16.30 33.09 10.74
CA ASP A 23 15.04 33.58 11.32
C ASP A 23 14.20 32.45 11.92
N ILE A 24 13.24 32.80 12.78
CA ILE A 24 12.21 31.89 13.27
C ILE A 24 11.27 31.56 12.10
N LEU A 25 11.58 30.49 11.37
CA LEU A 25 10.73 29.96 10.32
C LEU A 25 9.47 29.37 10.96
N THR A 26 8.30 29.90 10.60
CA THR A 26 7.00 29.35 10.98
C THR A 26 6.36 28.73 9.74
N ILE A 27 5.74 27.56 9.90
CA ILE A 27 4.95 26.93 8.85
C ILE A 27 3.54 27.48 8.97
N SER A 28 3.03 28.17 7.94
CA SER A 28 1.64 28.61 7.93
C SER A 28 0.70 27.43 7.67
N GLY A 29 -0.60 27.59 7.97
CA GLY A 29 -1.59 26.56 7.63
C GLY A 29 -1.63 26.24 6.14
N ALA A 30 -1.42 27.24 5.26
CA ALA A 30 -1.35 27.02 3.82
C ALA A 30 -0.10 26.21 3.42
N ASP A 31 1.04 26.46 4.06
CA ASP A 31 2.26 25.68 3.82
C ASP A 31 2.10 24.24 4.30
N ALA A 32 1.48 24.02 5.47
CA ALA A 32 1.20 22.68 5.99
C ALA A 32 0.27 21.90 5.05
N MET A 33 -0.79 22.53 4.54
CA MET A 33 -1.67 21.91 3.54
C MET A 33 -0.95 21.56 2.23
N ALA A 34 -0.09 22.45 1.73
CA ALA A 34 0.69 22.19 0.52
C ALA A 34 1.68 21.02 0.70
N LEU A 35 2.32 20.94 1.87
CA LEU A 35 3.19 19.82 2.23
C LEU A 35 2.40 18.50 2.34
N ASP A 36 1.23 18.52 2.93
CA ASP A 36 0.32 17.38 3.02
C ASP A 36 -0.14 16.87 1.65
N GLU A 37 -0.52 17.78 0.74
CA GLU A 37 -0.81 17.44 -0.66
C GLU A 37 0.40 16.83 -1.38
N PHE A 38 1.59 17.38 -1.15
CA PHE A 38 2.83 16.86 -1.72
C PHE A 38 3.14 15.44 -1.21
N VAL A 39 3.07 15.23 0.11
CA VAL A 39 3.28 13.92 0.74
C VAL A 39 2.29 12.90 0.17
N ARG A 40 1.00 13.25 0.05
CA ARG A 40 0.00 12.40 -0.60
C ARG A 40 0.35 12.10 -2.05
N HIS A 41 0.74 13.11 -2.83
CA HIS A 41 1.10 12.93 -4.23
C HIS A 41 2.26 11.94 -4.38
N VAL A 42 3.34 12.13 -3.62
CA VAL A 42 4.50 11.23 -3.64
C VAL A 42 4.09 9.84 -3.18
N ASN A 43 3.29 9.74 -2.12
CA ASN A 43 2.80 8.47 -1.61
C ASN A 43 1.96 7.69 -2.66
N PHE A 44 1.16 8.37 -3.47
CA PHE A 44 0.32 7.71 -4.47
C PHE A 44 1.01 7.46 -5.82
N ARG A 45 1.85 8.38 -6.27
CA ARG A 45 2.28 8.43 -7.68
C ARG A 45 3.75 8.16 -7.90
N CYS A 46 4.59 8.30 -6.89
CA CYS A 46 6.04 8.18 -7.05
C CYS A 46 6.51 6.79 -6.61
N TYR A 47 7.32 6.15 -7.45
CA TYR A 47 7.96 4.87 -7.19
C TYR A 47 9.41 4.97 -7.65
N ASP A 48 10.36 4.60 -6.81
CA ASP A 48 11.79 4.75 -7.02
C ASP A 48 12.54 3.42 -7.21
N GLU A 49 11.86 2.28 -6.98
CA GLU A 49 12.43 0.95 -7.20
C GLU A 49 11.59 0.13 -8.18
N ARG A 50 12.28 -0.70 -8.98
CA ARG A 50 11.65 -1.68 -9.88
C ARG A 50 11.98 -3.08 -9.41
N PHE A 51 10.98 -3.82 -8.96
CA PHE A 51 11.12 -5.22 -8.58
C PHE A 51 10.75 -6.11 -9.76
N LYS A 52 11.59 -7.11 -10.03
CA LYS A 52 11.46 -8.00 -11.19
C LYS A 52 10.08 -8.67 -11.30
N ASP A 53 9.47 -8.97 -10.14
CA ASP A 53 8.23 -9.75 -10.06
C ASP A 53 7.05 -8.98 -9.43
N ARG A 54 7.26 -7.74 -8.98
CA ARG A 54 6.25 -6.96 -8.22
C ARG A 54 5.96 -5.57 -8.80
N GLY A 55 6.53 -5.26 -9.98
CA GLY A 55 6.36 -3.96 -10.62
C GLY A 55 7.15 -2.83 -9.94
N MET A 56 6.62 -1.61 -10.02
CA MET A 56 7.23 -0.42 -9.43
C MET A 56 6.82 -0.32 -7.95
N MET A 57 7.80 -0.16 -7.06
CA MET A 57 7.59 -0.02 -5.62
C MET A 57 8.36 1.19 -5.07
N LYS A 58 8.01 1.58 -3.85
CA LYS A 58 8.79 2.59 -3.11
C LYS A 58 9.89 1.89 -2.30
N SER A 59 11.09 2.44 -2.35
CA SER A 59 12.19 2.00 -1.49
C SER A 59 11.81 2.11 -0.02
N ARG A 60 12.51 1.36 0.84
CA ARG A 60 12.39 1.53 2.28
C ARG A 60 12.73 2.97 2.70
N ALA A 61 13.78 3.54 2.13
CA ALA A 61 14.20 4.91 2.46
C ALA A 61 13.11 5.94 2.12
N LEU A 62 12.46 5.83 0.96
CA LEU A 62 11.36 6.73 0.60
C LEU A 62 10.15 6.58 1.54
N ARG A 63 9.82 5.34 1.93
CA ARG A 63 8.75 5.08 2.91
C ARG A 63 9.06 5.71 4.27
N ASP A 64 10.24 5.47 4.81
CA ASP A 64 10.67 6.02 6.10
C ASP A 64 10.65 7.58 6.09
N GLN A 65 10.99 8.21 4.97
CA GLN A 65 10.90 9.68 4.83
C GLN A 65 9.45 10.19 4.76
N LEU A 66 8.58 9.50 4.04
CA LEU A 66 7.15 9.86 3.97
C LEU A 66 6.50 9.74 5.34
N ASP A 67 6.81 8.69 6.09
CA ASP A 67 6.27 8.47 7.44
C ASP A 67 6.75 9.58 8.39
N ARG A 68 8.03 9.93 8.35
CA ARG A 68 8.56 11.06 9.13
C ARG A 68 7.88 12.39 8.79
N MET A 69 7.59 12.65 7.51
CA MET A 69 6.87 13.88 7.12
C MET A 69 5.42 13.87 7.60
N ARG A 70 4.75 12.72 7.56
CA ARG A 70 3.39 12.56 8.11
C ARG A 70 3.35 12.83 9.61
N GLU A 71 4.32 12.33 10.37
CA GLU A 71 4.42 12.61 11.81
C GLU A 71 4.51 14.12 12.09
N ILE A 72 5.34 14.85 11.32
CA ILE A 72 5.46 16.31 11.46
C ILE A 72 4.13 16.98 11.12
N LEU A 73 3.50 16.60 10.01
CA LEU A 73 2.21 17.18 9.61
C LEU A 73 1.10 16.88 10.62
N GLY A 74 1.11 15.72 11.28
CA GLY A 74 0.20 15.39 12.38
C GLY A 74 0.31 16.33 13.59
N THR A 75 1.44 17.03 13.76
CA THR A 75 1.57 18.09 14.78
C THR A 75 1.04 19.46 14.32
N LEU A 76 0.82 19.62 13.01
CA LEU A 76 0.48 20.90 12.39
C LEU A 76 -0.96 20.96 11.86
N LEU A 77 -1.55 19.81 11.52
CA LEU A 77 -2.86 19.70 10.89
C LEU A 77 -3.80 18.84 11.73
N ASP A 78 -5.02 19.33 11.89
CA ASP A 78 -6.13 18.54 12.41
C ASP A 78 -6.73 17.74 11.24
N TYR A 79 -6.39 16.46 11.16
CA TYR A 79 -6.99 15.57 10.18
C TYR A 79 -8.44 15.25 10.58
N PRO A 80 -9.40 15.28 9.62
CA PRO A 80 -10.75 14.82 9.92
C PRO A 80 -10.69 13.37 10.39
N HIS A 81 -11.42 13.06 11.45
CA HIS A 81 -11.56 11.67 11.90
C HIS A 81 -12.24 10.89 10.78
N PHE A 82 -11.49 9.99 10.19
CA PHE A 82 -11.92 9.15 9.09
C PHE A 82 -11.82 7.71 9.56
N GLU A 83 -12.95 7.01 9.62
CA GLU A 83 -12.94 5.57 9.89
C GLU A 83 -12.21 4.89 8.74
N PRO A 84 -11.05 4.25 8.98
CA PRO A 84 -10.34 3.56 7.92
C PRO A 84 -11.25 2.51 7.29
N PHE A 85 -11.23 2.40 5.96
CA PHE A 85 -11.95 1.34 5.26
C PHE A 85 -11.06 0.77 4.15
N TYR A 86 -11.25 -0.52 3.87
CA TYR A 86 -10.63 -1.14 2.72
C TYR A 86 -11.42 -0.83 1.46
N TYR A 87 -10.69 -0.57 0.38
CA TYR A 87 -11.27 -0.46 -0.95
C TYR A 87 -10.38 -1.20 -1.95
N SER A 88 -10.97 -1.53 -3.09
CA SER A 88 -10.32 -2.31 -4.14
C SER A 88 -9.92 -1.46 -5.34
N SER A 89 -8.85 -1.85 -6.03
CA SER A 89 -8.64 -1.42 -7.42
C SER A 89 -9.71 -2.01 -8.34
N PRO A 90 -9.82 -1.53 -9.59
CA PRO A 90 -10.52 -2.27 -10.62
C PRO A 90 -9.95 -3.68 -10.78
N PRO A 91 -10.78 -4.69 -11.11
CA PRO A 91 -10.32 -6.05 -11.36
C PRO A 91 -9.46 -6.12 -12.62
N SER A 92 -8.45 -7.00 -12.58
CA SER A 92 -7.63 -7.35 -13.73
C SER A 92 -7.78 -8.83 -14.03
N ASP A 93 -7.95 -9.18 -15.30
CA ASP A 93 -7.99 -10.58 -15.74
C ASP A 93 -6.70 -11.30 -15.38
N MET A 94 -6.81 -12.54 -14.92
CA MET A 94 -5.68 -13.35 -14.51
C MET A 94 -5.76 -14.75 -15.14
N PRO A 95 -4.68 -15.29 -15.69
CA PRO A 95 -4.62 -16.69 -16.11
C PRO A 95 -4.73 -17.65 -14.92
N ALA A 96 -5.39 -18.79 -15.11
CA ALA A 96 -5.62 -19.77 -14.05
C ALA A 96 -4.33 -20.32 -13.42
N ASP A 97 -3.23 -20.41 -14.17
CA ASP A 97 -1.93 -20.88 -13.70
C ASP A 97 -1.15 -19.86 -12.86
N GLN A 98 -1.64 -18.62 -12.79
CA GLN A 98 -1.07 -17.53 -11.98
C GLN A 98 -1.81 -17.31 -10.67
N ALA A 99 -2.97 -17.94 -10.49
CA ALA A 99 -3.74 -17.85 -9.25
C ALA A 99 -3.07 -18.60 -8.10
N GLU A 100 -3.40 -18.22 -6.87
CA GLU A 100 -2.98 -18.91 -5.65
C GLU A 100 -3.36 -20.42 -5.73
N PRO A 101 -2.42 -21.34 -5.43
CA PRO A 101 -2.65 -22.78 -5.58
C PRO A 101 -3.87 -23.31 -4.82
N GLU A 102 -4.19 -22.71 -3.67
CA GLU A 102 -5.38 -23.06 -2.89
C GLU A 102 -6.67 -22.68 -3.61
N LEU A 103 -6.71 -21.54 -4.31
CA LEU A 103 -7.85 -21.13 -5.11
C LEU A 103 -8.04 -22.07 -6.31
N ILE A 104 -6.96 -22.39 -7.03
CA ILE A 104 -6.99 -23.37 -8.14
C ILE A 104 -7.55 -24.71 -7.66
N SER A 105 -7.06 -25.19 -6.51
CA SER A 105 -7.51 -26.46 -5.93
C SER A 105 -8.98 -26.41 -5.53
N ALA A 106 -9.47 -25.28 -5.00
CA ALA A 106 -10.85 -25.12 -4.58
C ALA A 106 -11.83 -25.18 -5.76
N VAL A 107 -11.44 -24.71 -6.94
CA VAL A 107 -12.30 -24.64 -8.14
C VAL A 107 -12.00 -25.72 -9.18
N ALA A 108 -11.13 -26.69 -8.87
CA ALA A 108 -10.67 -27.71 -9.82
C ALA A 108 -11.81 -28.56 -10.43
N ASP A 109 -12.92 -28.72 -9.71
CA ASP A 109 -14.09 -29.48 -10.16
C ASP A 109 -15.09 -28.65 -10.99
N ARG A 110 -14.81 -27.36 -11.23
CA ARG A 110 -15.68 -26.45 -11.99
C ARG A 110 -15.18 -26.28 -13.42
N SER A 111 -16.11 -26.26 -14.37
CA SER A 111 -15.85 -25.93 -15.78
C SER A 111 -16.02 -24.42 -16.03
N GLU A 112 -15.18 -23.85 -16.88
CA GLU A 112 -15.32 -22.46 -17.39
C GLU A 112 -15.28 -21.34 -16.34
N VAL A 113 -14.37 -21.46 -15.37
CA VAL A 113 -14.15 -20.43 -14.34
C VAL A 113 -13.27 -19.29 -14.87
N GLN A 114 -13.65 -18.04 -14.61
CA GLN A 114 -12.85 -16.85 -14.94
C GLN A 114 -12.13 -16.34 -13.70
N PHE A 115 -10.83 -16.03 -13.81
CA PHE A 115 -10.02 -15.59 -12.69
C PHE A 115 -9.70 -14.10 -12.80
N TYR A 116 -9.76 -13.40 -11.67
CA TYR A 116 -9.43 -11.99 -11.55
C TYR A 116 -8.52 -11.75 -10.34
N SER A 117 -7.69 -10.73 -10.44
CA SER A 117 -6.88 -10.22 -9.34
C SER A 117 -7.23 -8.75 -9.07
N VAL A 118 -7.26 -8.40 -7.78
CA VAL A 118 -7.67 -7.09 -7.30
C VAL A 118 -6.75 -6.64 -6.18
N GLY A 119 -6.18 -5.44 -6.29
CA GLY A 119 -5.40 -4.85 -5.20
C GLY A 119 -6.32 -4.31 -4.10
N ILE A 120 -5.98 -4.56 -2.85
CA ILE A 120 -6.70 -4.07 -1.66
C ILE A 120 -5.88 -2.94 -1.04
N TYR A 121 -6.55 -1.83 -0.76
CA TYR A 121 -5.95 -0.61 -0.25
C TYR A 121 -6.68 -0.11 1.00
N LEU A 122 -5.94 0.48 1.92
CA LEU A 122 -6.49 1.15 3.10
C LEU A 122 -6.66 2.65 2.82
N ALA A 123 -7.87 3.16 2.94
CA ALA A 123 -8.16 4.59 2.94
C ALA A 123 -7.85 5.22 4.31
N PRO A 124 -7.48 6.51 4.37
CA PRO A 124 -7.39 7.47 3.24
C PRO A 124 -6.03 7.45 2.51
N ASP A 125 -5.02 6.81 3.09
CA ASP A 125 -3.63 6.86 2.61
C ASP A 125 -3.32 5.95 1.41
N SER A 126 -4.34 5.33 0.80
CA SER A 126 -4.26 4.35 -0.30
C SER A 126 -3.08 3.39 -0.14
N ILE A 127 -2.87 2.92 1.10
CA ILE A 127 -1.75 2.04 1.40
C ILE A 127 -2.10 0.68 0.81
N PRO A 128 -1.28 0.10 -0.10
CA PRO A 128 -1.52 -1.26 -0.57
C PRO A 128 -1.33 -2.22 0.61
N VAL A 129 -2.39 -2.95 0.96
CA VAL A 129 -2.40 -3.86 2.12
C VAL A 129 -2.43 -5.33 1.72
N GLY A 130 -2.85 -5.63 0.50
CA GLY A 130 -2.90 -7.00 -0.02
C GLY A 130 -3.55 -7.11 -1.38
N THR A 131 -3.91 -8.33 -1.71
CA THR A 131 -4.55 -8.72 -2.97
C THR A 131 -5.72 -9.65 -2.67
N LEU A 132 -6.82 -9.48 -3.38
CA LEU A 132 -7.90 -10.46 -3.51
C LEU A 132 -7.73 -11.13 -4.86
N GLU A 133 -7.68 -12.45 -4.87
CA GLU A 133 -7.82 -13.25 -6.08
C GLU A 133 -9.17 -13.96 -6.04
N ILE A 134 -9.90 -13.93 -7.15
CA ILE A 134 -11.26 -14.42 -7.23
C ILE A 134 -11.45 -15.22 -8.52
N ALA A 135 -12.18 -16.33 -8.39
CA ALA A 135 -12.58 -17.19 -9.47
C ALA A 135 -14.12 -17.19 -9.55
N ILE A 136 -14.66 -16.82 -10.72
CA ILE A 136 -16.10 -16.69 -10.98
C ILE A 136 -16.58 -17.86 -11.82
N ASP A 137 -17.55 -18.59 -11.28
CA ASP A 137 -18.33 -19.62 -11.97
C ASP A 137 -19.67 -18.98 -12.39
N ASP A 138 -19.71 -18.47 -13.62
CA ASP A 138 -20.89 -17.82 -14.21
C ASP A 138 -22.06 -18.80 -14.39
N GLU A 139 -21.79 -20.09 -14.55
CA GLU A 139 -22.82 -21.13 -14.73
C GLU A 139 -23.55 -21.40 -13.41
N ALA A 140 -22.81 -21.53 -12.31
CA ALA A 140 -23.37 -21.79 -10.98
C ALA A 140 -23.85 -20.51 -10.26
N GLY A 141 -23.46 -19.33 -10.74
CA GLY A 141 -23.68 -18.08 -10.03
C GLY A 141 -22.94 -18.07 -8.68
N GLU A 142 -21.70 -18.56 -8.68
CA GLU A 142 -20.86 -18.66 -7.49
C GLU A 142 -19.49 -18.04 -7.74
N ALA A 143 -18.88 -17.56 -6.66
CA ALA A 143 -17.54 -17.02 -6.66
C ALA A 143 -16.73 -17.65 -5.53
N CYS A 144 -15.49 -18.00 -5.82
CA CYS A 144 -14.51 -18.44 -4.83
C CYS A 144 -13.41 -17.39 -4.75
N GLY A 145 -13.08 -16.92 -3.55
CA GLY A 145 -12.09 -15.87 -3.35
C GLY A 145 -11.08 -16.23 -2.27
N ILE A 146 -9.86 -15.73 -2.43
CA ILE A 146 -8.76 -15.86 -1.47
C ILE A 146 -8.08 -14.50 -1.29
N VAL A 147 -7.79 -14.14 -0.05
CA VAL A 147 -7.21 -12.84 0.29
C VAL A 147 -5.81 -13.05 0.85
N SER A 148 -4.83 -12.38 0.25
CA SER A 148 -3.43 -12.35 0.71
C SER A 148 -3.11 -10.96 1.24
N MET A 149 -2.92 -10.82 2.55
CA MET A 149 -2.63 -9.56 3.24
C MET A 149 -1.49 -9.70 4.23
N ARG A 150 -0.55 -8.74 4.22
CA ARG A 150 0.58 -8.67 5.19
C ARG A 150 1.37 -9.98 5.37
N GLY A 151 1.47 -10.81 4.33
CA GLY A 151 2.18 -12.10 4.38
C GLY A 151 1.36 -13.26 4.96
N MET A 152 0.07 -13.04 5.24
CA MET A 152 -0.90 -14.07 5.56
C MET A 152 -1.86 -14.25 4.38
N THR A 153 -2.22 -15.49 4.09
CA THR A 153 -3.20 -15.84 3.06
C THR A 153 -4.38 -16.52 3.75
N SER A 154 -5.60 -16.06 3.45
CA SER A 154 -6.82 -16.68 3.96
C SER A 154 -7.03 -18.05 3.31
N ALA A 155 -7.92 -18.86 3.89
CA ALA A 155 -8.46 -19.98 3.13
C ALA A 155 -9.34 -19.47 1.97
N ALA A 156 -9.45 -20.27 0.90
CA ALA A 156 -10.41 -20.02 -0.16
C ALA A 156 -11.85 -20.11 0.39
N ALA A 157 -12.66 -19.10 0.10
CA ALA A 157 -14.03 -18.98 0.59
C ALA A 157 -15.02 -18.82 -0.57
N TRP A 158 -16.15 -19.51 -0.47
CA TRP A 158 -17.22 -19.47 -1.46
C TRP A 158 -18.32 -18.48 -1.07
N THR A 159 -18.84 -17.78 -2.06
CA THR A 159 -20.02 -16.91 -1.95
C THR A 159 -20.85 -16.95 -3.24
N LYS A 160 -22.03 -16.36 -3.22
CA LYS A 160 -22.83 -16.12 -4.42
C LYS A 160 -22.30 -14.91 -5.17
N THR A 161 -22.33 -14.95 -6.50
CA THR A 161 -22.03 -13.77 -7.32
C THR A 161 -23.06 -12.67 -7.06
N GLY A 162 -22.59 -11.44 -6.94
CA GLY A 162 -23.42 -10.26 -6.84
C GLY A 162 -24.08 -9.89 -8.18
N ALA A 163 -24.75 -8.73 -8.22
CA ALA A 163 -25.31 -8.20 -9.47
C ALA A 163 -24.24 -7.79 -10.49
N SER A 164 -23.01 -7.58 -10.02
CA SER A 164 -21.82 -7.28 -10.81
C SER A 164 -20.56 -7.91 -10.20
N LEU A 165 -19.46 -7.91 -10.96
CA LEU A 165 -18.15 -8.31 -10.46
C LEU A 165 -17.70 -7.42 -9.29
N ASP A 166 -17.93 -6.10 -9.39
CA ASP A 166 -17.61 -5.14 -8.32
C ASP A 166 -18.39 -5.41 -7.03
N ASP A 167 -19.67 -5.79 -7.13
CA ASP A 167 -20.47 -6.19 -5.96
C ASP A 167 -19.93 -7.48 -5.31
N THR A 168 -19.47 -8.41 -6.15
CA THR A 168 -18.88 -9.67 -5.69
C THR A 168 -17.56 -9.42 -4.97
N ILE A 169 -16.69 -8.59 -5.55
CA ILE A 169 -15.42 -8.14 -4.94
C ILE A 169 -15.69 -7.45 -3.61
N SER A 170 -16.66 -6.54 -3.58
CA SER A 170 -17.03 -5.80 -2.36
C SER A 170 -17.47 -6.74 -1.24
N THR A 171 -18.11 -7.86 -1.56
CA THR A 171 -18.50 -8.88 -0.57
C THR A 171 -17.29 -9.48 0.14
N PHE A 172 -16.22 -9.79 -0.60
CA PHE A 172 -14.97 -10.30 -0.02
C PHE A 172 -14.22 -9.20 0.76
N VAL A 173 -14.09 -8.01 0.18
CA VAL A 173 -13.33 -6.90 0.79
C VAL A 173 -13.97 -6.46 2.12
N ASN A 174 -15.30 -6.36 2.18
CA ASN A 174 -16.01 -5.96 3.39
C ASN A 174 -15.98 -7.03 4.50
N ALA A 175 -15.64 -8.28 4.17
CA ALA A 175 -15.48 -9.34 5.17
C ALA A 175 -14.11 -9.27 5.88
N ILE A 176 -13.18 -8.47 5.37
CA ILE A 176 -11.86 -8.28 5.97
C ILE A 176 -12.02 -7.38 7.19
N SER A 177 -11.62 -7.89 8.36
CA SER A 177 -11.59 -7.10 9.58
C SER A 177 -10.42 -6.12 9.54
N ILE A 178 -10.70 -4.85 9.85
CA ILE A 178 -9.67 -3.87 10.16
C ILE A 178 -9.36 -4.07 11.63
N ASP A 179 -8.22 -4.69 11.94
CA ASP A 179 -7.78 -4.76 13.32
C ASP A 179 -7.51 -3.34 13.83
N ASP A 180 -8.22 -2.93 14.89
CA ASP A 180 -7.90 -1.75 15.70
C ASP A 180 -6.61 -2.03 16.50
N GLU A 181 -5.48 -2.23 15.85
CA GLU A 181 -4.17 -2.17 16.51
C GLU A 181 -3.77 -0.71 16.78
N ASP A 182 -4.57 -0.03 17.61
CA ASP A 182 -4.14 1.16 18.37
C ASP A 182 -4.92 1.34 19.68
N GLY A 183 -5.42 0.23 20.24
CA GLY A 183 -5.93 0.16 21.60
C GLY A 183 -4.82 0.14 22.65
N VAL A 184 -3.95 1.16 22.70
CA VAL A 184 -3.14 1.39 23.91
C VAL A 184 -4.08 1.91 24.98
N GLU A 185 -4.57 1.01 25.83
CA GLU A 185 -5.30 1.35 27.06
C GLU A 185 -4.54 2.45 27.84
N PRO A 186 -5.24 3.45 28.41
CA PRO A 186 -4.59 4.37 29.32
C PRO A 186 -4.20 3.60 30.58
N ARG A 187 -2.88 3.40 30.75
CA ARG A 187 -2.33 2.87 32.00
C ARG A 187 -2.75 3.80 33.15
N ARG A 188 -3.62 3.30 34.02
CA ARG A 188 -3.89 3.86 35.34
C ARG A 188 -2.69 3.69 36.26
#